data_AF-A0AAE6ST59-F1
#
_entry.id   AF-A0AAE6ST59-F1
#
_cell.length_a   1.000
_cell.length_b   1.000
_cell.length_c   1.000
_cell.angle_alpha   90.00
_cell.angle_beta   90.00
_cell.angle_gamma   90.00
#
_symmetry.space_group_name_H-M   'P 1'
#
loop_
_entity.id
_entity.type
_entity.pdbx_description
1 polymer ?
#
loop_
_entity_poly.entity_id
_entity_poly.type
_entity_poly.pdbx_seq_one_letter_code
_entity_poly.pdbx_strand_id
1 'polypeptide(L)'
;MNTSYSVCSQLKSSERCFRLFEYNAGEFVELFHEHVPNHRISSDEAFQFTRALLIKYSALGDREILQTFVNNRSGNPEKIQLIVGDTEFPEAGVFRRYFNSSPYMAWIDEVTDKSTFRVQSES
;
A
#
# COMPACT_ATOMS: atom_id res chain seq x y z
N MET A 1 1.28 4.17 15.13
CA MET A 1 1.24 2.70 15.08
C MET A 1 2.61 2.25 14.59
N ASN A 2 3.30 1.40 15.34
CA ASN A 2 4.55 0.79 14.87
C ASN A 2 4.14 -0.32 13.91
N THR A 3 4.19 -0.08 12.61
CA THR A 3 3.97 -1.09 11.57
C THR A 3 5.20 -2.00 11.53
N SER A 4 5.38 -2.84 12.56
CA SER A 4 6.40 -3.89 12.64
C SER A 4 6.15 -5.04 11.65
N TYR A 5 5.66 -4.69 10.47
CA TYR A 5 5.65 -5.51 9.28
C TYR A 5 6.85 -5.14 8.47
N SER A 6 7.88 -5.96 8.67
CA SER A 6 9.13 -5.89 7.94
C SER A 6 8.86 -5.70 6.44
N VAL A 7 9.58 -4.74 5.86
CA VAL A 7 9.75 -4.62 4.41
C VAL A 7 10.06 -6.01 3.84
N CYS A 8 9.46 -6.35 2.71
CA CYS A 8 9.64 -7.66 2.10
C CYS A 8 11.13 -7.96 1.90
N SER A 9 11.65 -9.03 2.49
CA SER A 9 13.07 -9.41 2.37
C SER A 9 13.49 -9.74 0.94
N GLN A 10 12.52 -10.05 0.07
CA GLN A 10 12.75 -10.35 -1.34
C GLN A 10 12.70 -9.11 -2.24
N LEU A 11 12.28 -7.95 -1.72
CA LEU A 11 12.20 -6.70 -2.48
C LEU A 11 13.57 -6.35 -3.09
N LYS A 12 13.59 -6.15 -4.40
CA LYS A 12 14.74 -5.68 -5.18
C LYS A 12 14.60 -4.19 -5.52
N SER A 13 15.73 -3.54 -5.79
CA SER A 13 15.76 -2.13 -6.17
C SER A 13 15.15 -1.81 -7.55
N SER A 14 14.82 -2.84 -8.33
CA SER A 14 14.25 -2.73 -9.68
C SER A 14 12.77 -3.06 -9.75
N GLU A 15 12.11 -3.29 -8.61
CA GLU A 15 10.71 -3.69 -8.54
C GLU A 15 9.95 -2.92 -7.45
N ARG A 16 8.62 -2.96 -7.57
CA ARG A 16 7.69 -2.55 -6.53
C ARG A 16 7.11 -3.81 -5.90
N CYS A 17 6.98 -3.80 -4.57
CA CYS A 17 6.36 -4.89 -3.82
C CYS A 17 4.96 -4.46 -3.38
N PHE A 18 3.94 -5.18 -3.84
CA PHE A 18 2.54 -4.98 -3.46
C PHE A 18 2.17 -5.99 -2.38
N ARG A 19 1.56 -5.55 -1.29
CA ARG A 19 1.10 -6.44 -0.22
C ARG A 19 -0.29 -6.05 0.27
N LEU A 20 -1.08 -7.04 0.67
CA LEU A 20 -2.37 -6.88 1.34
C LEU A 20 -2.43 -7.80 2.55
N PHE A 21 -2.89 -7.25 3.66
CA PHE A 21 -3.10 -7.96 4.91
C PHE A 21 -4.53 -7.82 5.38
N GLU A 22 -5.00 -8.84 6.08
CA GLU A 22 -6.18 -8.80 6.93
C GLU A 22 -5.76 -8.91 8.40
N TYR A 23 -6.22 -7.98 9.22
CA TYR A 23 -6.10 -8.09 10.67
C TYR A 23 -7.21 -8.98 11.21
N ASN A 24 -6.83 -10.10 11.81
CA ASN A 24 -7.76 -11.00 12.47
C ASN A 24 -7.23 -11.36 13.86
N ALA A 25 -7.94 -10.90 14.91
CA ALA A 25 -7.72 -11.30 16.29
C ALA A 25 -6.27 -11.19 16.82
N GLY A 26 -5.54 -10.13 16.44
CA GLY A 26 -4.15 -9.91 16.87
C GLY A 26 -3.11 -10.42 15.88
N GLU A 27 -3.54 -11.17 14.87
CA GLU A 27 -2.70 -11.64 13.78
C GLU A 27 -2.98 -10.87 12.51
N PHE A 28 -1.98 -10.82 11.64
CA PHE A 28 -2.11 -10.24 10.34
C PHE A 28 -1.77 -11.27 9.28
N VAL A 29 -2.78 -11.60 8.49
CA VAL A 29 -2.71 -12.65 7.48
C VAL A 29 -2.45 -11.99 6.13
N GLU A 30 -1.37 -12.38 5.45
CA GLU A 30 -1.06 -11.89 4.12
C GLU A 30 -2.01 -12.54 3.10
N LEU A 31 -2.83 -11.72 2.44
CA LEU A 31 -3.81 -12.14 1.44
C LEU A 31 -3.30 -11.96 0.00
N PHE A 32 -2.31 -11.10 -0.20
CA PHE A 32 -1.69 -10.84 -1.50
C PHE A 32 -0.25 -10.37 -1.31
N HIS A 33 0.66 -10.90 -2.12
CA HIS A 33 2.04 -10.44 -2.21
C HIS A 33 2.57 -10.68 -3.63
N GLU A 34 2.95 -9.61 -4.31
CA GLU A 34 3.46 -9.69 -5.68
C GLU A 34 4.55 -8.64 -5.93
N HIS A 35 5.53 -8.98 -6.77
CA HIS A 35 6.59 -8.06 -7.21
C HIS A 35 6.42 -7.71 -8.68
N VAL A 36 6.45 -6.43 -9.01
CA VAL A 36 6.34 -5.95 -10.39
C VAL A 36 7.56 -5.10 -10.75
N PRO A 37 8.27 -5.39 -11.86
CA PRO A 37 9.38 -4.55 -12.29
C PRO A 37 8.97 -3.08 -12.48
N ASN A 38 9.82 -2.14 -12.06
CA ASN A 38 9.49 -0.71 -12.02
C ASN A 38 9.09 -0.12 -13.37
N HIS A 39 9.63 -0.67 -14.46
CA HIS A 39 9.34 -0.24 -15.83
C HIS A 39 8.03 -0.79 -16.39
N ARG A 40 7.36 -1.73 -15.70
CA ARG A 40 6.12 -2.38 -16.14
C ARG A 40 4.86 -1.74 -15.57
N ILE A 41 4.98 -0.89 -14.56
CA ILE A 41 3.87 -0.19 -13.92
C ILE A 41 4.32 1.22 -13.53
N SER A 42 3.48 2.23 -13.71
CA SER A 42 3.80 3.58 -13.25
C SER A 42 3.56 3.69 -11.73
N SER A 43 4.12 4.73 -11.12
CA SER A 43 3.89 5.03 -9.70
C SER A 43 2.40 5.28 -9.39
N ASP A 44 1.69 5.93 -10.31
CA ASP A 44 0.27 6.25 -10.14
C ASP A 44 -0.61 5.01 -10.29
N GLU A 45 -0.35 4.19 -11.32
CA GLU A 45 -1.08 2.92 -11.53
C GLU A 45 -0.83 1.95 -10.37
N ALA A 46 0.38 1.90 -9.83
CA ALA A 46 0.68 1.10 -8.65
C ALA A 46 -0.18 1.53 -7.44
N PHE A 47 -0.34 2.84 -7.23
CA PHE A 47 -1.17 3.36 -6.15
C PHE A 47 -2.65 3.09 -6.39
N GLN A 48 -3.16 3.28 -7.61
CA GLN A 48 -4.54 2.94 -7.95
C GLN A 48 -4.84 1.44 -7.83
N PHE A 49 -3.91 0.58 -8.25
CA PHE A 49 -4.04 -0.87 -8.09
C PHE A 49 -4.10 -1.27 -6.61
N THR A 50 -3.26 -0.69 -5.76
CA THR A 50 -3.27 -0.94 -4.31
C THR A 50 -4.61 -0.57 -3.69
N ARG A 51 -5.19 0.56 -4.14
CA ARG A 51 -6.53 0.99 -3.73
C ARG A 51 -7.61 0.03 -4.22
N ALA A 52 -7.54 -0.41 -5.47
CA ALA A 52 -8.48 -1.35 -6.06
C ALA A 52 -8.44 -2.72 -5.36
N LEU A 53 -7.25 -3.18 -4.96
CA LEU A 53 -7.09 -4.35 -4.09
C LEU A 53 -7.86 -4.15 -2.80
N LEU A 54 -7.67 -3.04 -2.10
CA LEU A 54 -8.39 -2.80 -0.85
C LEU A 54 -9.92 -2.81 -1.05
N ILE A 55 -10.41 -2.11 -2.07
CA ILE A 55 -11.85 -2.09 -2.43
C ILE A 55 -12.40 -3.50 -2.65
N LYS A 56 -11.66 -4.35 -3.38
CA LYS A 56 -12.05 -5.74 -3.66
C LYS A 56 -12.30 -6.54 -2.38
N TYR A 57 -11.50 -6.32 -1.33
CA TYR A 57 -11.61 -7.05 -0.07
C TYR A 57 -12.54 -6.37 0.95
N SER A 58 -12.68 -5.04 0.92
CA SER A 58 -13.52 -4.28 1.85
C SER A 58 -15.04 -4.46 1.66
N ALA A 59 -15.50 -5.27 0.70
CA ALA A 59 -16.91 -5.57 0.44
C ALA A 59 -17.81 -4.31 0.29
N LEU A 60 -17.25 -3.20 -0.20
CA LEU A 60 -17.96 -1.94 -0.38
C LEU A 60 -18.98 -2.04 -1.53
N GLY A 61 -20.14 -1.42 -1.36
CA GLY A 61 -21.10 -1.24 -2.45
C GLY A 61 -20.68 -0.18 -3.46
N ASP A 62 -21.24 -0.20 -4.67
CA ASP A 62 -20.88 0.70 -5.78
C ASP A 62 -20.87 2.18 -5.39
N ARG A 63 -21.86 2.62 -4.60
CA ARG A 63 -21.95 4.00 -4.12
C ARG A 63 -20.80 4.34 -3.18
N GLU A 64 -20.47 3.45 -2.26
CA GLU A 64 -19.38 3.65 -1.30
C GLU A 64 -18.04 3.68 -2.04
N ILE A 65 -17.85 2.80 -3.02
CA ILE A 65 -16.69 2.82 -3.91
C ILE A 65 -16.55 4.20 -4.54
N LEU A 66 -17.59 4.72 -5.21
CA LEU A 66 -17.57 6.06 -5.81
C LEU A 66 -17.23 7.15 -4.78
N GLN A 67 -17.82 7.08 -3.58
CA GLN A 67 -17.58 8.03 -2.49
C GLN A 67 -16.13 8.03 -1.98
N THR A 68 -15.36 6.97 -2.24
CA THR A 68 -13.93 7.02 -1.95
C THR A 68 -13.18 7.92 -2.96
N PHE A 69 -13.65 8.06 -4.20
CA PHE A 69 -12.96 8.79 -5.29
C PHE A 69 -13.24 10.28 -5.31
N VAL A 70 -14.34 10.72 -4.69
CA VAL A 70 -14.69 12.13 -4.68
C VAL A 70 -13.79 12.94 -3.74
N ASN A 71 -13.63 14.23 -4.06
CA ASN A 71 -12.81 15.14 -3.27
C ASN A 71 -13.56 15.66 -2.02
N ASN A 72 -12.91 16.47 -1.20
CA ASN A 72 -13.49 17.02 0.03
C ASN A 72 -14.46 18.20 -0.20
N ARG A 73 -14.78 18.58 -1.44
CA ARG A 73 -15.70 19.69 -1.69
C ARG A 73 -17.11 19.26 -1.29
N SER A 74 -17.87 20.19 -0.73
CA SER A 74 -19.28 19.96 -0.38
C SER A 74 -20.08 19.56 -1.62
N GLY A 75 -20.86 18.48 -1.52
CA GLY A 75 -21.67 18.00 -2.64
C GLY A 75 -22.21 16.58 -2.42
N ASN A 76 -22.94 16.09 -3.41
CA ASN A 76 -23.47 14.72 -3.44
C ASN A 76 -22.78 13.95 -4.60
N PRO A 77 -22.16 12.79 -4.36
CA PRO A 77 -22.12 12.09 -3.07
C PRO A 77 -21.03 12.63 -2.14
N GLU A 78 -21.28 12.53 -0.83
CA GLU A 78 -20.31 12.92 0.21
C GLU A 78 -19.12 11.95 0.21
N LYS A 79 -17.91 12.48 0.45
CA LYS A 79 -16.73 11.66 0.60
C LYS A 79 -16.79 10.81 1.87
N ILE A 80 -16.43 9.53 1.76
CA ILE A 80 -16.23 8.66 2.93
C ILE A 80 -14.73 8.43 3.18
N GLN A 81 -14.34 8.33 4.45
CA GLN A 81 -12.95 8.06 4.86
C GLN A 81 -12.70 6.57 5.14
N LEU A 82 -13.25 5.68 4.31
CA LEU A 82 -13.05 4.24 4.47
C LEU A 82 -11.70 3.75 3.92
N ILE A 83 -11.11 4.52 3.01
CA ILE A 83 -9.83 4.22 2.37
C ILE A 83 -8.96 5.46 2.52
N VAL A 84 -8.11 5.46 3.54
CA VAL A 84 -7.18 6.55 3.81
C VAL A 84 -5.83 6.17 3.25
N GLY A 85 -5.37 6.94 2.27
CA GLY A 85 -4.02 6.81 1.71
C GLY A 85 -3.02 7.60 2.55
N ASP A 86 -1.90 6.99 2.89
CA ASP A 86 -0.80 7.64 3.62
C ASP A 86 0.56 7.05 3.19
N THR A 87 1.64 7.61 3.69
CA THR A 87 3.02 7.32 3.27
C THR A 87 3.97 7.17 4.45
N GLU A 88 4.94 6.28 4.35
CA GLU A 88 5.97 6.09 5.38
C GLU A 88 7.33 5.66 4.76
N PHE A 89 8.40 5.69 5.57
CA PHE A 89 9.74 5.24 5.20
C PHE A 89 10.16 4.10 6.12
N PRO A 90 9.75 2.85 5.83
CA PRO A 90 9.89 1.72 6.76
C PRO A 90 11.33 1.20 6.88
N GLU A 91 12.19 1.51 5.93
CA GLU A 91 13.62 1.14 5.90
C GLU A 91 14.39 2.22 5.12
N ALA A 92 15.71 2.32 5.34
CA ALA A 92 16.57 3.20 4.56
C ALA A 92 16.41 2.94 3.05
N GLY A 93 16.16 4.01 2.30
CA GLY A 93 15.97 3.95 0.86
C GLY A 93 14.64 3.33 0.38
N VAL A 94 13.71 3.00 1.29
CA VAL A 94 12.39 2.46 0.95
C VAL A 94 11.30 3.48 1.25
N PHE A 95 10.46 3.72 0.26
CA PHE A 95 9.25 4.51 0.38
C PHE A 95 8.04 3.60 0.31
N ARG A 96 7.12 3.74 1.27
CA ARG A 96 5.85 3.04 1.30
C ARG A 96 4.71 3.99 1.07
N ARG A 97 3.78 3.60 0.20
CA ARG A 97 2.42 4.18 0.18
C ARG A 97 1.44 3.09 0.57
N TYR A 98 0.49 3.42 1.42
CA TYR A 98 -0.44 2.44 1.95
C TYR A 98 -1.85 2.99 2.05
N PHE A 99 -2.80 2.07 2.08
CA PHE A 99 -4.20 2.32 2.33
C PHE A 99 -4.70 1.43 3.46
N ASN A 100 -5.52 2.01 4.33
CA ASN A 100 -6.17 1.29 5.41
C ASN A 100 -7.68 1.33 5.27
N SER A 101 -8.32 0.18 5.46
CA SER A 101 -9.77 0.00 5.55
C SER A 101 -10.05 -1.20 6.43
N SER A 102 -10.21 -0.99 7.74
CA SER A 102 -10.34 -2.05 8.74
C SER A 102 -11.34 -3.15 8.29
N PRO A 103 -10.96 -4.44 8.31
CA PRO A 103 -9.73 -5.02 8.88
C PRO A 103 -8.53 -5.08 7.93
N TYR A 104 -8.63 -4.54 6.72
CA TYR A 104 -7.65 -4.68 5.67
C TYR A 104 -6.63 -3.52 5.62
N MET A 105 -5.41 -3.85 5.23
CA MET A 105 -4.32 -2.91 4.99
C MET A 105 -3.56 -3.33 3.73
N ALA A 106 -3.41 -2.41 2.78
CA ALA A 106 -2.71 -2.66 1.53
C ALA A 106 -1.59 -1.65 1.36
N TRP A 107 -0.43 -2.06 0.88
CA TRP A 107 0.67 -1.14 0.62
C TRP A 107 1.54 -1.52 -0.56
N ILE A 108 2.27 -0.52 -1.03
CA ILE A 108 3.35 -0.65 -2.01
C ILE A 108 4.66 -0.13 -1.44
N ASP A 109 5.67 -0.98 -1.47
CA ASP A 109 7.05 -0.63 -1.15
C ASP A 109 7.82 -0.40 -2.46
N GLU A 110 8.51 0.74 -2.54
CA GLU A 110 9.36 1.13 -3.66
C GLU A 110 10.73 1.59 -3.14
N VAL A 111 11.81 1.11 -3.76
CA VAL A 111 13.16 1.57 -3.44
C VAL A 111 13.40 2.90 -4.13
N THR A 112 13.49 3.98 -3.37
CA THR A 112 13.74 5.35 -3.86
C THR A 112 15.22 5.73 -3.82
N ASP A 113 16.00 5.12 -2.94
CA ASP A 113 17.44 5.36 -2.85
C ASP A 113 18.21 4.03 -2.75
N LYS A 114 18.86 3.66 -3.86
CA LYS A 114 19.62 2.42 -3.97
C LYS A 114 20.95 2.45 -3.21
N SER A 115 21.45 3.65 -2.87
CA SER A 115 22.72 3.80 -2.16
C SER A 115 22.62 3.54 -0.66
N THR A 116 21.39 3.52 -0.12
CA THR A 116 21.12 3.27 1.28
C THR A 116 20.27 2.00 1.50
N PHE A 117 19.59 1.53 0.47
CA PHE A 117 18.80 0.30 0.53
C PHE A 117 19.67 -0.95 0.65
N ARG A 118 19.63 -1.61 1.82
CA ARG A 118 20.28 -2.90 2.10
C ARG A 118 21.75 -2.98 1.70
N VAL A 119 22.45 -1.87 1.76
CA VAL A 119 23.89 -1.87 1.56
C VAL A 119 24.50 -2.64 2.73
N GLN A 120 25.17 -3.75 2.42
CA GLN A 120 25.94 -4.45 3.43
C GLN A 120 27.07 -3.52 3.86
N SER A 121 27.11 -3.18 5.15
CA SER A 121 28.27 -2.54 5.74
C SER A 121 29.46 -3.47 5.52
N GLU A 122 30.33 -3.16 4.56
CA GLU A 122 31.62 -3.84 4.44
C GLU A 122 32.32 -3.70 5.80
N SER A 123 32.48 -4.84 6.49
CA SER A 123 33.19 -4.96 7.77
C SER A 123 34.57 -5.54 7.50
#